data_AF-A0A6A6SRE6-F1
#
_entry.id   AF-A0A6A6SRE6-F1
#
_cell.length_a   1.000
_cell.length_b   1.000
_cell.length_c   1.000
_cell.angle_alpha   90.00
_cell.angle_beta   90.00
_cell.angle_gamma   90.00
#
_symmetry.space_group_name_H-M   'P 1'
#
loop_
_entity.id
_entity.type
_entity.pdbx_description
1 polymer ?
#
loop_
_entity_poly.entity_id
_entity_poly.type
_entity_poly.pdbx_seq_one_letter_code
_entity_poly.pdbx_strand_id
1 'polypeptide(L)'
;VVLLLSKKDQNVYSYFKDLSDRHFSIQSICVTEAGNFLKNKETNKTEWSGKNRLGQYFGNVAMKANLKLGQINHTTELAGLKDVLVLGADVTHPGVGSLEGCPSIAAVVGSVDDTGGKFLGDYRPQPSKEEIIRNFHYYVCRRICAWSRHNDGKLPARVLYYRDGVSSNQYQAVLEQEVNKIPMAFQAYAVVNELSDPLKIKTTAVIVTKRHHTRFYPKEWTDAMDTNDNCFPGTLIDNTVTSPYFRDFFHQTHNAIKGTARPAHYFVVKNEIGVSSNAIQDITQRLCYTYVRATLGVSYASPAYYADRLCERGRCY
;
A
#
# COMPACT_ATOMS: atom_id res chain seq x y z
N VAL A 1 15.44 -18.76 2.71
CA VAL A 1 15.89 -19.28 1.39
C VAL A 1 16.07 -18.13 0.40
N VAL A 2 17.16 -18.14 -0.38
CA VAL A 2 17.40 -17.16 -1.46
C VAL A 2 17.47 -17.89 -2.79
N LEU A 3 16.64 -17.47 -3.76
CA LEU A 3 16.71 -17.90 -5.14
C LEU A 3 17.53 -16.89 -5.94
N LEU A 4 18.58 -17.35 -6.63
CA LEU A 4 19.37 -16.56 -7.56
C LEU A 4 18.96 -16.92 -8.99
N LEU A 5 18.59 -15.92 -9.78
CA LEU A 5 18.30 -16.08 -11.20
C LEU A 5 19.31 -15.28 -12.02
N SER A 6 19.81 -15.87 -13.11
CA SER A 6 20.71 -15.16 -14.03
C SER A 6 20.01 -13.94 -14.67
N LYS A 7 18.74 -14.09 -15.03
CA LYS A 7 17.87 -13.03 -15.58
C LYS A 7 16.46 -13.13 -15.00
N LYS A 8 15.64 -12.09 -15.23
CA LYS A 8 14.23 -12.11 -14.83
C LYS A 8 13.51 -13.25 -15.56
N ASP A 9 12.93 -14.16 -14.79
CA ASP A 9 12.04 -15.21 -15.28
C ASP A 9 10.80 -15.22 -14.39
N GLN A 10 9.65 -14.87 -14.98
CA GLN A 10 8.41 -14.76 -14.22
C GLN A 10 7.85 -16.13 -13.84
N ASN A 11 8.00 -17.15 -14.67
CA ASN A 11 7.44 -18.47 -14.43
C ASN A 11 8.19 -19.17 -13.29
N VAL A 12 9.52 -19.15 -13.35
CA VAL A 12 10.38 -19.71 -12.29
C VAL A 12 10.16 -18.95 -10.97
N TYR A 13 10.09 -17.61 -11.04
CA TYR A 13 9.78 -16.79 -9.85
C TYR A 13 8.42 -17.15 -9.26
N SER A 14 7.37 -17.28 -10.09
CA SER A 14 6.02 -17.60 -9.63
C SER A 14 5.97 -18.97 -8.97
N TYR A 15 6.53 -19.99 -9.60
CA TYR A 15 6.58 -21.35 -9.05
C TYR A 15 7.37 -21.41 -7.72
N PHE A 16 8.52 -20.73 -7.65
CA PHE A 16 9.28 -20.62 -6.41
C PHE A 16 8.49 -19.95 -5.30
N LYS A 17 7.77 -18.85 -5.62
CA LYS A 17 6.98 -18.12 -4.62
C LYS A 17 5.79 -18.91 -4.14
N ASP A 18 5.12 -19.63 -5.03
CA ASP A 18 4.05 -20.52 -4.66
C ASP A 18 4.53 -21.60 -3.68
N LEU A 19 5.58 -22.33 -4.04
CA LEU A 19 6.17 -23.35 -3.17
C LEU A 19 6.62 -22.75 -1.83
N SER A 20 7.37 -21.65 -1.85
CA SER A 20 7.94 -21.09 -0.64
C SER A 20 6.87 -20.53 0.30
N ASP A 21 5.89 -19.81 -0.24
CA ASP A 21 4.96 -19.01 0.55
C ASP A 21 3.69 -19.80 0.92
N ARG A 22 3.16 -20.66 0.02
CA ARG A 22 1.91 -21.42 0.27
C ARG A 22 2.16 -22.85 0.73
N HIS A 23 3.14 -23.56 0.15
CA HIS A 23 3.34 -24.99 0.44
C HIS A 23 4.28 -25.25 1.62
N PHE A 24 5.40 -24.52 1.71
CA PHE A 24 6.41 -24.75 2.74
C PHE A 24 6.40 -23.69 3.85
N SER A 25 5.73 -22.55 3.65
CA SER A 25 5.68 -21.43 4.62
C SER A 25 7.07 -20.95 5.08
N ILE A 26 8.02 -20.86 4.15
CA ILE A 26 9.41 -20.47 4.41
C ILE A 26 9.69 -19.04 3.93
N GLN A 27 10.48 -18.30 4.72
CA GLN A 27 10.89 -16.96 4.30
C GLN A 27 11.85 -17.01 3.11
N SER A 28 11.41 -16.42 1.99
CA SER A 28 12.14 -16.49 0.72
C SER A 28 12.42 -15.12 0.07
N ILE A 29 13.59 -14.97 -0.55
CA ILE A 29 13.97 -13.81 -1.39
C ILE A 29 14.40 -14.30 -2.76
N CYS A 30 14.05 -13.56 -3.82
CA CYS A 30 14.58 -13.80 -5.16
C CYS A 30 15.45 -12.61 -5.57
N VAL A 31 16.61 -12.90 -6.15
CA VAL A 31 17.61 -11.93 -6.62
C VAL A 31 17.93 -12.25 -8.08
N THR A 32 18.14 -11.23 -8.89
CA THR A 32 18.49 -11.38 -10.32
C THR A 32 19.88 -10.80 -10.59
N GLU A 33 20.76 -11.58 -11.21
CA GLU A 33 22.13 -11.16 -11.50
C GLU A 33 22.23 -10.12 -12.62
N ALA A 34 21.44 -10.26 -13.70
CA ALA A 34 21.54 -9.40 -14.89
C ALA A 34 21.52 -7.90 -14.61
N GLY A 35 20.76 -7.43 -13.60
CA GLY A 35 20.70 -6.01 -13.24
C GLY A 35 21.96 -5.46 -12.55
N ASN A 36 22.86 -6.35 -12.11
CA ASN A 36 24.12 -6.04 -11.43
C ASN A 36 25.33 -6.08 -12.37
N PHE A 37 25.12 -6.45 -13.63
CA PHE A 37 26.10 -6.35 -14.70
C PHE A 37 25.65 -5.29 -15.71
N LEU A 38 26.56 -4.45 -16.16
CA LEU A 38 26.28 -3.35 -17.09
C LEU A 38 27.16 -3.46 -18.31
N LYS A 39 26.60 -3.08 -19.45
CA LYS A 39 27.38 -2.94 -20.67
C LYS A 39 28.24 -1.68 -20.55
N ASN A 40 29.56 -1.85 -20.54
CA ASN A 40 30.51 -0.78 -20.63
C ASN A 40 30.38 -0.14 -22.03
N LYS A 41 30.17 1.18 -22.07
CA LYS A 41 29.92 1.91 -23.33
C LYS A 41 31.18 2.03 -24.20
N GLU A 42 32.36 1.97 -23.59
CA GLU A 42 33.64 2.12 -24.29
C GLU A 42 34.16 0.77 -24.78
N THR A 43 34.14 -0.25 -23.91
CA THR A 43 34.67 -1.58 -24.25
C THR A 43 33.63 -2.50 -24.90
N ASN A 44 32.35 -2.11 -24.89
CA ASN A 44 31.20 -2.91 -25.31
C ASN A 44 31.03 -4.24 -24.56
N LYS A 45 31.80 -4.48 -23.50
CA LYS A 45 31.76 -5.68 -22.66
C LYS A 45 30.74 -5.53 -21.54
N THR A 46 30.19 -6.66 -21.10
CA THR A 46 29.35 -6.72 -19.90
C THR A 46 30.26 -6.87 -18.68
N GLU A 47 30.27 -5.87 -17.83
CA GLU A 47 31.15 -5.78 -16.67
C GLU A 47 30.33 -5.56 -15.39
N TRP A 48 30.96 -5.81 -14.25
CA TRP A 48 30.32 -5.66 -12.96
C TRP A 48 30.00 -4.19 -12.65
N SER A 49 28.81 -3.93 -12.10
CA SER A 49 28.25 -2.56 -11.95
C SER A 49 28.92 -1.66 -10.91
N GLY A 50 29.98 -2.12 -10.24
CA GLY A 50 30.73 -1.37 -9.23
C GLY A 50 30.20 -1.57 -7.79
N LYS A 51 31.08 -1.31 -6.81
CA LYS A 51 30.81 -1.53 -5.37
C LYS A 51 29.60 -0.73 -4.89
N ASN A 52 29.48 0.52 -5.32
CA ASN A 52 28.43 1.43 -4.87
C ASN A 52 27.04 0.96 -5.32
N ARG A 53 26.89 0.57 -6.60
CA ARG A 53 25.61 0.12 -7.15
C ARG A 53 25.20 -1.23 -6.57
N LEU A 54 26.15 -2.15 -6.39
CA LEU A 54 25.88 -3.42 -5.73
C LEU A 54 25.50 -3.24 -4.25
N GLY A 55 26.19 -2.34 -3.54
CA GLY A 55 25.87 -1.97 -2.17
C GLY A 55 24.45 -1.42 -2.03
N GLN A 56 24.03 -0.50 -2.89
CA GLN A 56 22.65 0.02 -2.92
C GLN A 56 21.63 -1.10 -3.23
N TYR A 57 21.95 -1.97 -4.19
CA TYR A 57 21.09 -3.09 -4.55
C TYR A 57 20.86 -4.04 -3.37
N PHE A 58 21.94 -4.48 -2.72
CA PHE A 58 21.82 -5.38 -1.57
C PHE A 58 21.28 -4.69 -0.31
N GLY A 59 21.48 -3.38 -0.14
CA GLY A 59 20.77 -2.61 0.89
C GLY A 59 19.25 -2.70 0.72
N ASN A 60 18.77 -2.54 -0.51
CA ASN A 60 17.34 -2.70 -0.82
C ASN A 60 16.83 -4.15 -0.64
N VAL A 61 17.68 -5.15 -0.90
CA VAL A 61 17.37 -6.56 -0.63
C VAL A 61 17.32 -6.83 0.87
N ALA A 62 18.27 -6.29 1.65
CA ALA A 62 18.33 -6.43 3.11
C ALA A 62 17.09 -5.83 3.78
N MET A 63 16.61 -4.67 3.32
CA MET A 63 15.34 -4.09 3.80
C MET A 63 14.16 -5.06 3.66
N LYS A 64 14.06 -5.79 2.54
CA LYS A 64 13.03 -6.81 2.33
C LYS A 64 13.23 -8.03 3.23
N ALA A 65 14.48 -8.43 3.46
CA ALA A 65 14.82 -9.54 4.35
C ALA A 65 14.40 -9.23 5.79
N ASN A 66 14.77 -8.05 6.29
CA ASN A 66 14.46 -7.60 7.64
C ASN A 66 12.94 -7.59 7.88
N LEU A 67 12.16 -7.05 6.93
CA LEU A 67 10.69 -7.08 6.99
C LEU A 67 10.14 -8.51 7.10
N LYS A 68 10.66 -9.43 6.28
CA LYS A 68 10.26 -10.84 6.26
C LYS A 68 10.57 -11.58 7.56
N LEU A 69 11.58 -11.11 8.30
CA LEU A 69 11.91 -11.57 9.65
C LEU A 69 11.07 -10.88 10.73
N GLY A 70 10.06 -10.09 10.34
CA GLY A 70 9.16 -9.41 11.25
C GLY A 70 9.75 -8.17 11.90
N GLN A 71 10.83 -7.62 11.36
CA GLN A 71 11.47 -6.40 11.89
C GLN A 71 11.02 -5.14 11.13
N ILE A 72 11.39 -3.98 11.66
CA ILE A 72 11.08 -2.66 11.10
C ILE A 72 12.38 -1.98 10.68
N ASN A 73 12.41 -1.42 9.46
CA ASN A 73 13.61 -0.73 8.93
C ASN A 73 13.69 0.73 9.39
N HIS A 74 12.55 1.41 9.39
CA HIS A 74 12.41 2.81 9.78
C HIS A 74 10.96 3.04 10.20
N THR A 75 10.75 4.08 11.01
CA THR A 75 9.42 4.57 11.41
C THR A 75 9.35 6.07 11.19
N THR A 76 8.14 6.60 11.25
CA THR A 76 7.89 8.03 11.36
C THR A 76 6.93 8.25 12.52
N GLU A 77 6.92 9.44 13.10
CA GLU A 77 5.89 9.79 14.06
C GLU A 77 4.56 9.94 13.33
N LEU A 78 3.56 9.15 13.69
CA LEU A 78 2.21 9.25 13.13
C LEU A 78 1.29 9.96 14.12
N ALA A 79 1.45 11.28 14.22
CA ALA A 79 0.64 12.11 15.11
C ALA A 79 -0.86 11.85 14.89
N GLY A 80 -1.59 11.54 15.96
CA GLY A 80 -3.03 11.26 15.92
C GLY A 80 -3.44 9.82 15.56
N LEU A 81 -2.50 8.91 15.30
CA LEU A 81 -2.78 7.49 14.99
C LEU A 81 -2.67 6.52 16.17
N LYS A 82 -2.59 7.01 17.41
CA LYS A 82 -2.63 6.16 18.60
C LYS A 82 -3.91 5.31 18.66
N ASP A 83 -3.77 4.00 18.86
CA ASP A 83 -4.88 3.03 18.91
C ASP A 83 -5.75 3.06 17.63
N VAL A 84 -5.14 3.37 16.48
CA VAL A 84 -5.83 3.39 15.16
C VAL A 84 -5.36 2.22 14.32
N LEU A 85 -6.29 1.32 13.98
CA LEU A 85 -6.03 0.30 12.97
C LEU A 85 -6.05 0.96 11.58
N VAL A 86 -4.87 1.04 10.96
CA VAL A 86 -4.72 1.56 9.60
C VAL A 86 -4.90 0.40 8.63
N LEU A 87 -5.94 0.47 7.82
CA LEU A 87 -6.26 -0.51 6.78
C LEU A 87 -5.89 0.02 5.40
N GLY A 88 -5.42 -0.89 4.55
CA GLY A 88 -5.21 -0.64 3.13
C GLY A 88 -5.90 -1.72 2.30
N ALA A 89 -6.53 -1.36 1.20
CA ALA A 89 -7.13 -2.33 0.29
C ALA A 89 -6.99 -1.94 -1.18
N ASP A 90 -6.94 -2.96 -2.01
CA ASP A 90 -6.82 -2.88 -3.46
C ASP A 90 -7.51 -4.10 -4.10
N VAL A 91 -7.91 -3.92 -5.37
CA VAL A 91 -8.38 -5.01 -6.22
C VAL A 91 -7.63 -4.96 -7.55
N THR A 92 -7.04 -6.08 -7.95
CA THR A 92 -6.39 -6.21 -9.26
C THR A 92 -7.20 -7.11 -10.19
N HIS A 93 -7.52 -6.57 -11.36
CA HIS A 93 -8.21 -7.31 -12.42
C HIS A 93 -7.23 -8.08 -13.31
N PRO A 94 -7.69 -9.12 -14.01
CA PRO A 94 -6.91 -9.77 -15.06
C PRO A 94 -6.48 -8.76 -16.14
N GLY A 95 -5.22 -8.83 -16.56
CA GLY A 95 -4.68 -8.01 -17.63
C GLY A 95 -5.04 -8.54 -19.03
N VAL A 96 -4.68 -7.78 -20.05
CA VAL A 96 -4.80 -8.20 -21.46
C VAL A 96 -4.05 -9.52 -21.69
N GLY A 97 -4.68 -10.47 -22.37
CA GLY A 97 -4.12 -11.79 -22.62
C GLY A 97 -4.30 -12.80 -21.48
N SER A 98 -4.99 -12.43 -20.40
CA SER A 98 -5.41 -13.40 -19.38
C SER A 98 -6.44 -14.37 -19.95
N LEU A 99 -6.43 -15.61 -19.46
CA LEU A 99 -7.44 -16.60 -19.79
C LEU A 99 -8.83 -16.11 -19.38
N GLU A 100 -9.85 -16.50 -20.15
CA GLU A 100 -11.24 -16.24 -19.82
C GLU A 100 -11.59 -16.84 -18.45
N GLY A 101 -12.39 -16.13 -17.65
CA GLY A 101 -12.73 -16.53 -16.29
C GLY A 101 -11.64 -16.28 -15.25
N CYS A 102 -10.47 -15.75 -15.62
CA CYS A 102 -9.45 -15.35 -14.66
C CYS A 102 -10.06 -14.39 -13.61
N PRO A 103 -9.91 -14.68 -12.31
CA PRO A 103 -10.60 -13.93 -11.27
C PRO A 103 -9.94 -12.56 -11.03
N SER A 104 -10.69 -11.60 -10.50
CA SER A 104 -10.09 -10.47 -9.81
C SER A 104 -9.48 -10.95 -8.49
N ILE A 105 -8.51 -10.21 -7.96
CA ILE A 105 -7.91 -10.52 -6.65
C ILE A 105 -8.07 -9.31 -5.77
N ALA A 106 -8.75 -9.50 -4.65
CA ALA A 106 -8.88 -8.49 -3.60
C ALA A 106 -7.87 -8.76 -2.49
N ALA A 107 -7.26 -7.69 -1.97
CA ALA A 107 -6.37 -7.76 -0.83
C ALA A 107 -6.70 -6.68 0.18
N VAL A 108 -6.63 -7.04 1.46
CA VAL A 108 -6.76 -6.10 2.57
C VAL A 108 -5.63 -6.33 3.56
N VAL A 109 -4.87 -5.27 3.80
CA VAL A 109 -3.78 -5.22 4.76
C VAL A 109 -4.18 -4.35 5.95
N GLY A 110 -3.53 -4.55 7.09
CA GLY A 110 -3.74 -3.72 8.27
C GLY A 110 -2.48 -3.64 9.11
N SER A 111 -2.27 -2.46 9.71
CA SER A 111 -1.21 -2.26 10.69
C SER A 111 -1.43 -3.17 11.90
N VAL A 112 -0.35 -3.48 12.61
CA VAL A 112 -0.43 -4.18 13.91
C VAL A 112 -0.07 -3.29 15.08
N ASP A 113 0.43 -2.08 14.81
CA ASP A 113 0.92 -1.10 15.78
C ASP A 113 0.66 0.33 15.28
N ASP A 114 0.97 1.29 16.13
CA ASP A 114 0.82 2.72 15.89
C ASP A 114 1.92 3.33 14.99
N THR A 115 2.92 2.54 14.58
CA THR A 115 4.05 3.04 13.77
C THR A 115 3.75 3.04 12.28
N GLY A 116 2.75 2.26 11.85
CA GLY A 116 2.42 2.10 10.43
C GLY A 116 3.56 1.51 9.59
N GLY A 117 4.57 0.90 10.22
CA GLY A 117 5.69 0.25 9.54
C GLY A 117 5.44 -1.24 9.25
N LYS A 118 4.59 -1.91 10.02
CA LYS A 118 4.31 -3.34 9.88
C LYS A 118 2.85 -3.59 9.52
N PHE A 119 2.64 -4.26 8.38
CA PHE A 119 1.32 -4.62 7.88
C PHE A 119 1.21 -6.14 7.68
N LEU A 120 0.13 -6.72 8.17
CA LEU A 120 -0.28 -8.09 7.84
C LEU A 120 -1.45 -8.05 6.85
N GLY A 121 -1.58 -9.09 6.04
CA GLY A 121 -2.49 -9.10 4.90
C GLY A 121 -3.17 -10.44 4.66
N ASP A 122 -4.34 -10.39 4.03
CA ASP A 122 -5.06 -11.53 3.46
C ASP A 122 -5.49 -11.09 2.05
N TYR A 123 -5.49 -12.03 1.11
CA TYR A 123 -6.04 -11.83 -0.23
C TYR A 123 -7.00 -12.97 -0.56
N ARG A 124 -7.96 -12.73 -1.46
CA ARG A 124 -8.80 -13.78 -2.04
C ARG A 124 -9.13 -13.48 -3.50
N PRO A 125 -9.28 -14.53 -4.34
CA PRO A 125 -9.90 -14.37 -5.64
C PRO A 125 -11.39 -14.02 -5.47
N GLN A 126 -11.90 -13.21 -6.39
CA GLN A 126 -13.32 -12.90 -6.55
C GLN A 126 -13.66 -12.87 -8.06
N PRO A 127 -14.94 -12.86 -8.44
CA PRO A 127 -15.32 -12.84 -9.84
C PRO A 127 -14.60 -11.78 -10.68
N SER A 128 -14.40 -12.13 -11.95
CA SER A 128 -13.64 -11.30 -12.88
C SER A 128 -14.25 -9.91 -13.00
N LYS A 129 -13.39 -8.88 -12.97
CA LYS A 129 -13.76 -7.46 -13.07
C LYS A 129 -14.74 -6.96 -11.99
N GLU A 130 -14.91 -7.72 -10.91
CA GLU A 130 -15.60 -7.22 -9.73
C GLU A 130 -14.64 -6.33 -8.94
N GLU A 131 -15.02 -5.07 -8.75
CA GLU A 131 -14.20 -4.08 -8.03
C GLU A 131 -14.52 -4.06 -6.53
N ILE A 132 -15.79 -4.23 -6.13
CA ILE A 132 -16.16 -4.22 -4.71
C ILE A 132 -15.64 -5.47 -4.02
N ILE A 133 -15.01 -5.30 -2.86
CA ILE A 133 -14.39 -6.41 -2.14
C ILE A 133 -15.46 -7.28 -1.49
N ARG A 134 -15.58 -8.53 -1.96
CA ARG A 134 -16.52 -9.51 -1.37
C ARG A 134 -16.10 -9.89 0.04
N ASN A 135 -17.10 -10.08 0.90
CA ASN A 135 -16.90 -10.49 2.30
C ASN A 135 -15.90 -9.59 3.04
N PHE A 136 -15.95 -8.28 2.80
CA PHE A 136 -15.01 -7.31 3.38
C PHE A 136 -14.81 -7.48 4.90
N HIS A 137 -15.88 -7.71 5.65
CA HIS A 137 -15.86 -7.96 7.09
C HIS A 137 -14.92 -9.12 7.50
N TYR A 138 -14.77 -10.17 6.68
CA TYR A 138 -13.83 -11.28 6.95
C TYR A 138 -12.39 -10.76 7.05
N TYR A 139 -11.99 -9.91 6.09
CA TYR A 139 -10.65 -9.33 6.10
C TYR A 139 -10.43 -8.45 7.32
N VAL A 140 -11.42 -7.63 7.67
CA VAL A 140 -11.35 -6.76 8.84
C VAL A 140 -11.23 -7.59 10.12
N CYS A 141 -12.00 -8.67 10.28
CA CYS A 141 -11.87 -9.61 11.42
C CYS A 141 -10.44 -10.15 11.53
N ARG A 142 -9.84 -10.58 10.42
CA ARG A 142 -8.45 -11.06 10.38
C ARG A 142 -7.45 -9.99 10.85
N ARG A 143 -7.68 -8.72 10.50
CA ARG A 143 -6.85 -7.59 10.91
C ARG A 143 -7.04 -7.22 12.38
N ILE A 144 -8.26 -7.28 12.90
CA ILE A 144 -8.55 -7.11 14.32
C ILE A 144 -7.84 -8.20 15.15
N CYS A 145 -7.93 -9.47 14.74
CA CYS A 145 -7.22 -10.56 15.41
C CYS A 145 -5.70 -10.35 15.40
N ALA A 146 -5.14 -9.88 14.28
CA ALA A 146 -3.71 -9.57 14.18
C ALA A 146 -3.29 -8.44 15.11
N TRP A 147 -4.08 -7.36 15.15
CA TRP A 147 -3.87 -6.25 16.08
C TRP A 147 -3.93 -6.72 17.53
N SER A 148 -5.01 -7.42 17.92
CA SER A 148 -5.22 -7.84 19.30
C SER A 148 -4.11 -8.76 19.81
N ARG A 149 -3.64 -9.71 18.99
CA ARG A 149 -2.49 -10.56 19.32
C ARG A 149 -1.19 -9.77 19.52
N HIS A 150 -1.02 -8.66 18.81
CA HIS A 150 0.17 -7.82 18.93
C HIS A 150 0.10 -6.87 20.13
N ASN A 151 -1.10 -6.52 20.58
CA ASN A 151 -1.35 -5.50 21.60
C ASN A 151 -1.96 -6.09 22.88
N ASP A 152 -1.50 -7.27 23.30
CA ASP A 152 -1.91 -7.93 24.56
C ASP A 152 -3.43 -8.06 24.75
N GLY A 153 -4.13 -8.42 23.68
CA GLY A 153 -5.58 -8.60 23.69
C GLY A 153 -6.37 -7.31 23.40
N LYS A 154 -5.74 -6.13 23.45
CA LYS A 154 -6.42 -4.85 23.24
C LYS A 154 -6.92 -4.68 21.81
N LEU A 155 -8.06 -4.03 21.65
CA LEU A 155 -8.62 -3.70 20.34
C LEU A 155 -8.25 -2.28 19.93
N PRO A 156 -8.15 -2.01 18.62
CA PRO A 156 -7.99 -0.64 18.15
C PRO A 156 -9.28 0.14 18.46
N ALA A 157 -9.12 1.41 18.85
CA ALA A 157 -10.25 2.28 19.18
C ALA A 157 -10.93 2.87 17.93
N ARG A 158 -10.20 2.93 16.81
CA ARG A 158 -10.61 3.62 15.58
C ARG A 158 -10.04 2.91 14.36
N VAL A 159 -10.62 3.16 13.19
CA VAL A 159 -10.14 2.63 11.91
C VAL A 159 -9.89 3.75 10.91
N LEU A 160 -8.70 3.75 10.32
CA LEU A 160 -8.37 4.59 9.17
C LEU A 160 -8.20 3.69 7.93
N TYR A 161 -9.08 3.83 6.95
CA TYR A 161 -9.12 2.96 5.78
C TYR A 161 -8.69 3.69 4.50
N TYR A 162 -7.67 3.17 3.81
CA TYR A 162 -7.26 3.61 2.47
C TYR A 162 -7.65 2.58 1.41
N ARG A 163 -8.43 2.99 0.41
CA ARG A 163 -8.90 2.14 -0.69
C ARG A 163 -8.37 2.64 -2.03
N ASP A 164 -7.49 1.87 -2.69
CA ASP A 164 -6.98 2.15 -4.04
C ASP A 164 -7.71 1.32 -5.09
N GLY A 165 -7.90 1.83 -6.30
CA GLY A 165 -8.42 1.05 -7.44
C GLY A 165 -9.85 1.37 -7.88
N VAL A 166 -10.56 2.29 -7.22
CA VAL A 166 -11.97 2.61 -7.52
C VAL A 166 -12.13 3.95 -8.22
N SER A 167 -13.11 4.03 -9.13
CA SER A 167 -13.55 5.27 -9.77
C SER A 167 -14.70 5.94 -9.01
N SER A 168 -14.96 7.22 -9.29
CA SER A 168 -15.95 8.05 -8.59
C SER A 168 -17.36 7.45 -8.54
N ASN A 169 -17.78 6.75 -9.60
CA ASN A 169 -19.07 6.06 -9.66
C ASN A 169 -19.19 4.86 -8.70
N GLN A 170 -18.09 4.38 -8.11
CA GLN A 170 -18.06 3.25 -7.17
C GLN A 170 -17.97 3.69 -5.71
N TYR A 171 -17.78 4.99 -5.43
CA TYR A 171 -17.55 5.49 -4.08
C TYR A 171 -18.69 5.14 -3.12
N GLN A 172 -19.94 5.23 -3.59
CA GLN A 172 -21.12 4.88 -2.81
C GLN A 172 -21.15 3.37 -2.50
N ALA A 173 -20.83 2.52 -3.47
CA ALA A 173 -20.78 1.08 -3.27
C ALA A 173 -19.67 0.68 -2.28
N VAL A 174 -18.50 1.33 -2.32
CA VAL A 174 -17.43 1.16 -1.31
C VAL A 174 -17.93 1.53 0.08
N LEU A 175 -18.63 2.66 0.22
CA LEU A 175 -19.20 3.06 1.51
C LEU A 175 -20.18 2.02 2.07
N GLU A 176 -21.13 1.57 1.24
CA GLU A 176 -22.20 0.68 1.67
C GLU A 176 -21.73 -0.77 1.91
N GLN A 177 -20.86 -1.27 1.05
CA GLN A 177 -20.52 -2.69 0.99
C GLN A 177 -19.16 -3.01 1.64
N GLU A 178 -18.29 -2.03 1.83
CA GLU A 178 -17.00 -2.20 2.53
C GLU A 178 -17.00 -1.43 3.86
N VAL A 179 -17.07 -0.10 3.81
CA VAL A 179 -16.84 0.76 4.98
C VAL A 179 -17.89 0.54 6.07
N ASN A 180 -19.17 0.47 5.70
CA ASN A 180 -20.26 0.23 6.65
C ASN A 180 -20.31 -1.21 7.17
N LYS A 181 -19.45 -2.11 6.66
CA LYS A 181 -19.28 -3.48 7.18
C LYS A 181 -18.17 -3.59 8.21
N ILE A 182 -17.36 -2.55 8.41
CA ILE A 182 -16.31 -2.52 9.45
C ILE A 182 -16.89 -2.78 10.86
N PRO A 183 -17.97 -2.09 11.30
CA PRO A 183 -18.55 -2.34 12.62
C PRO A 183 -18.99 -3.79 12.84
N MET A 184 -19.48 -4.47 11.78
CA MET A 184 -19.88 -5.87 11.86
C MET A 184 -18.69 -6.79 12.21
N ALA A 185 -17.48 -6.47 11.75
CA ALA A 185 -16.28 -7.24 12.08
C ALA A 185 -15.90 -7.11 13.57
N PHE A 186 -16.04 -5.91 14.14
CA PHE A 186 -15.82 -5.69 15.57
C PHE A 186 -16.88 -6.36 16.43
N GLN A 187 -18.15 -6.31 16.01
CA GLN A 187 -19.24 -7.03 16.66
C GLN A 187 -18.98 -8.54 16.66
N ALA A 188 -18.62 -9.11 15.51
CA ALA A 188 -18.28 -10.52 15.41
C ALA A 188 -17.09 -10.89 16.32
N TYR A 189 -16.05 -10.06 16.35
CA TYR A 189 -14.92 -10.27 17.26
C TYR A 189 -15.34 -10.23 18.73
N ALA A 190 -16.15 -9.25 19.13
CA ALA A 190 -16.64 -9.09 20.49
C ALA A 190 -17.46 -10.30 20.95
N VAL A 191 -18.35 -10.81 20.08
CA VAL A 191 -19.14 -12.02 20.37
C VAL A 191 -18.25 -13.25 20.57
N VAL A 192 -17.28 -13.48 19.68
CA VAL A 192 -16.39 -14.64 19.75
C VAL A 192 -15.46 -14.62 20.97
N ASN A 193 -15.14 -13.43 21.49
CA ASN A 193 -14.23 -13.25 22.63
C ASN A 193 -14.96 -12.80 23.91
N GLU A 194 -16.29 -12.93 23.95
CA GLU A 194 -17.11 -12.65 25.13
C GLU A 194 -16.88 -11.25 25.75
N LEU A 195 -16.66 -10.24 24.88
CA LEU A 195 -16.42 -8.87 25.32
C LEU A 195 -17.75 -8.17 25.68
N SER A 196 -17.77 -7.49 26.82
CA SER A 196 -18.89 -6.66 27.24
C SER A 196 -19.00 -5.38 26.38
N ASP A 197 -20.15 -5.21 25.72
CA ASP A 197 -20.56 -4.09 24.86
C ASP A 197 -19.87 -4.01 23.47
N PRO A 198 -20.61 -4.05 22.34
CA PRO A 198 -20.00 -3.87 21.03
C PRO A 198 -19.43 -2.46 20.88
N LEU A 199 -18.10 -2.36 20.80
CA LEU A 199 -17.39 -1.11 20.58
C LEU A 199 -17.97 -0.33 19.38
N LYS A 200 -18.43 0.90 19.62
CA LYS A 200 -18.80 1.83 18.54
C LYS A 200 -17.53 2.40 17.89
N ILE A 201 -17.00 1.66 16.92
CA ILE A 201 -15.78 2.03 16.21
C ILE A 201 -16.03 3.16 15.23
N LYS A 202 -15.30 4.26 15.41
CA LYS A 202 -15.28 5.37 14.47
C LYS A 202 -14.34 5.06 13.31
N THR A 203 -14.83 5.26 12.09
CA THR A 203 -14.06 5.05 10.87
C THR A 203 -13.88 6.33 10.06
N THR A 204 -12.64 6.57 9.62
CA THR A 204 -12.34 7.50 8.52
C THR A 204 -11.90 6.69 7.32
N ALA A 205 -12.51 6.92 6.16
CA ALA A 205 -12.23 6.20 4.92
C ALA A 205 -11.82 7.18 3.83
N VAL A 206 -10.71 6.86 3.16
CA VAL A 206 -10.07 7.66 2.13
C VAL A 206 -9.88 6.79 0.89
N ILE A 207 -10.41 7.23 -0.23
CA ILE A 207 -10.15 6.60 -1.53
C ILE A 207 -8.89 7.22 -2.12
N VAL A 208 -8.05 6.39 -2.73
CA VAL A 208 -6.80 6.78 -3.39
C VAL A 208 -6.93 6.48 -4.87
N THR A 209 -6.77 7.51 -5.71
CA THR A 209 -6.68 7.35 -7.15
C THR A 209 -5.27 7.71 -7.60
N LYS A 210 -4.43 6.71 -7.84
CA LYS A 210 -3.04 6.90 -8.31
C LYS A 210 -2.93 7.02 -9.84
N ARG A 211 -4.00 6.74 -10.58
CA ARG A 211 -4.03 6.80 -12.05
C ARG A 211 -5.12 7.75 -12.54
N HIS A 212 -4.72 8.96 -12.92
CA HIS A 212 -5.57 9.97 -13.52
C HIS A 212 -4.77 10.87 -14.49
N HIS A 213 -5.48 11.81 -15.12
CA HIS A 213 -4.91 12.70 -16.14
C HIS A 213 -4.34 14.02 -15.59
N THR A 214 -4.68 14.41 -14.36
CA THR A 214 -4.16 15.64 -13.71
C THR A 214 -2.65 15.60 -13.50
N ARG A 215 -1.96 16.70 -13.80
CA ARG A 215 -0.53 16.96 -13.55
C ARG A 215 -0.39 18.36 -12.96
N PHE A 216 0.64 18.55 -12.14
CA PHE A 216 1.03 19.86 -11.61
C PHE A 216 2.43 20.19 -12.05
N TYR A 217 2.66 21.49 -12.22
CA TYR A 217 3.93 22.06 -12.66
C TYR A 217 4.28 23.20 -11.70
N PRO A 218 5.56 23.35 -11.34
CA PRO A 218 6.03 24.51 -10.60
C PRO A 218 5.62 25.80 -11.32
N LYS A 219 5.14 26.80 -10.57
CA LYS A 219 4.86 28.11 -11.14
C LYS A 219 6.15 28.89 -11.38
N GLU A 220 7.03 28.85 -10.39
CA GLU A 220 8.36 29.47 -10.43
C GLU A 220 9.44 28.38 -10.43
N TRP A 221 10.61 28.70 -10.97
CA TRP A 221 11.76 27.79 -10.96
C TRP A 221 12.24 27.44 -9.54
N THR A 222 11.98 28.30 -8.56
CA THR A 222 12.30 28.05 -7.15
C THR A 222 11.42 26.97 -6.52
N ASP A 223 10.27 26.65 -7.12
CA ASP A 223 9.37 25.59 -6.69
C ASP A 223 9.62 24.27 -7.44
N ALA A 224 10.61 24.26 -8.33
CA ALA A 224 10.99 23.12 -9.15
C ALA A 224 12.17 22.36 -8.54
N MET A 225 12.13 21.04 -8.65
CA MET A 225 13.25 20.19 -8.30
C MET A 225 14.34 20.28 -9.37
N ASP A 226 15.58 20.54 -8.95
CA ASP A 226 16.76 20.60 -9.83
C ASP A 226 16.97 19.36 -10.71
N THR A 227 16.44 18.21 -10.28
CA THR A 227 16.70 16.92 -10.95
C THR A 227 15.82 16.64 -12.16
N ASN A 228 14.60 17.19 -12.21
CA ASN A 228 13.58 16.75 -13.19
C ASN A 228 12.43 17.75 -13.39
N ASP A 229 12.55 18.99 -12.88
CA ASP A 229 11.59 20.08 -13.02
C ASP A 229 10.17 19.81 -12.48
N ASN A 230 9.99 18.75 -11.68
CA ASN A 230 8.72 18.51 -10.98
C ASN A 230 8.60 19.41 -9.76
N CYS A 231 7.38 19.52 -9.22
CA CYS A 231 7.16 20.07 -7.89
C CYS A 231 7.91 19.25 -6.83
N PHE A 232 8.20 19.85 -5.68
CA PHE A 232 8.83 19.13 -4.56
C PHE A 232 7.92 18.03 -3.97
N PRO A 233 8.49 16.94 -3.42
CA PRO A 233 7.73 16.00 -2.61
C PRO A 233 7.08 16.73 -1.41
N GLY A 234 5.80 16.50 -1.19
CA GLY A 234 4.96 17.22 -0.22
C GLY A 234 4.10 18.32 -0.84
N THR A 235 4.19 18.58 -2.16
CA THR A 235 3.26 19.49 -2.83
C THR A 235 1.83 18.98 -2.70
N LEU A 236 0.99 19.80 -2.09
CA LEU A 236 -0.40 19.53 -1.75
C LEU A 236 -1.30 20.53 -2.48
N ILE A 237 -2.36 20.03 -3.12
CA ILE A 237 -3.38 20.85 -3.78
C ILE A 237 -4.74 20.42 -3.23
N ASP A 238 -5.37 21.28 -2.44
CA ASP A 238 -6.67 21.00 -1.81
C ASP A 238 -7.76 22.01 -2.20
N ASN A 239 -7.47 22.92 -3.12
CA ASN A 239 -8.37 23.96 -3.60
C ASN A 239 -8.29 24.15 -5.12
N THR A 240 -9.25 24.91 -5.66
CA THR A 240 -9.40 25.32 -7.08
C THR A 240 -9.70 24.20 -8.08
N VAL A 241 -8.93 23.11 -8.04
CA VAL A 241 -9.06 21.95 -8.93
C VAL A 241 -9.53 20.69 -8.20
N THR A 242 -9.96 20.85 -6.95
CA THR A 242 -10.62 19.84 -6.11
C THR A 242 -12.14 19.95 -6.21
N SER A 243 -12.85 19.00 -5.62
CA SER A 243 -14.31 19.00 -5.60
C SER A 243 -14.86 20.19 -4.80
N PRO A 244 -15.89 20.90 -5.32
CA PRO A 244 -16.59 21.91 -4.54
C PRO A 244 -17.55 21.32 -3.49
N TYR A 245 -17.87 20.02 -3.59
CA TYR A 245 -18.88 19.37 -2.74
C TYR A 245 -18.28 18.38 -1.74
N PHE A 246 -17.11 17.84 -2.06
CA PHE A 246 -16.50 16.78 -1.30
C PHE A 246 -15.13 17.20 -0.79
N ARG A 247 -14.65 16.48 0.23
CA ARG A 247 -13.33 16.71 0.79
C ARG A 247 -12.31 15.84 0.08
N ASP A 248 -11.58 16.43 -0.84
CA ASP A 248 -10.52 15.80 -1.60
C ASP A 248 -9.27 16.67 -1.71
N PHE A 249 -8.14 16.03 -2.02
CA PHE A 249 -6.86 16.71 -2.22
C PHE A 249 -5.94 15.88 -3.11
N PHE A 250 -5.10 16.54 -3.88
CA PHE A 250 -3.97 15.91 -4.56
C PHE A 250 -2.72 16.06 -3.73
N HIS A 251 -1.92 15.00 -3.66
CA HIS A 251 -0.67 15.00 -2.91
C HIS A 251 0.45 14.36 -3.73
N GLN A 252 1.49 15.13 -4.03
CA GLN A 252 2.72 14.62 -4.63
C GLN A 252 3.72 14.25 -3.51
N THR A 253 3.58 13.06 -2.95
CA THR A 253 4.36 12.61 -1.78
C THR A 253 5.76 12.07 -2.11
N HIS A 254 6.15 12.07 -3.39
CA HIS A 254 7.36 11.38 -3.88
C HIS A 254 8.17 12.25 -4.83
N ASN A 255 9.46 11.92 -4.97
CA ASN A 255 10.30 12.41 -6.06
C ASN A 255 10.09 11.55 -7.32
N ALA A 256 9.63 12.16 -8.41
CA ALA A 256 9.43 11.47 -9.68
C ALA A 256 10.77 11.29 -10.42
N ILE A 257 11.46 10.18 -10.19
CA ILE A 257 12.79 9.89 -10.78
C ILE A 257 12.88 10.14 -12.30
N LYS A 258 11.79 9.92 -13.04
CA LYS A 258 11.73 10.18 -14.48
C LYS A 258 10.35 10.66 -14.92
N GLY A 259 10.34 11.64 -15.82
CA GLY A 259 9.13 12.20 -16.42
C GLY A 259 8.36 13.11 -15.46
N THR A 260 7.11 13.42 -15.82
CA THR A 260 6.24 14.25 -14.98
C THR A 260 5.60 13.42 -13.88
N ALA A 261 5.71 13.90 -12.64
CA ALA A 261 5.10 13.35 -11.46
C ALA A 261 3.59 13.24 -11.63
N ARG A 262 3.04 12.14 -11.12
CA ARG A 262 1.59 11.98 -10.99
C ARG A 262 1.27 12.03 -9.50
N PRO A 263 0.75 13.15 -8.97
CA PRO A 263 0.28 13.20 -7.59
C PRO A 263 -0.83 12.17 -7.42
N ALA A 264 -0.99 11.60 -6.23
CA ALA A 264 -2.18 10.79 -5.95
C ALA A 264 -3.34 11.70 -5.56
N HIS A 265 -4.55 11.36 -6.01
CA HIS A 265 -5.78 12.05 -5.63
C HIS A 265 -6.48 11.29 -4.50
N TYR A 266 -6.73 11.97 -3.40
CA TYR A 266 -7.33 11.40 -2.20
C TYR A 266 -8.72 11.97 -1.98
N PHE A 267 -9.69 11.11 -1.69
CA PHE A 267 -11.08 11.48 -1.51
C PHE A 267 -11.59 10.95 -0.18
N VAL A 268 -11.93 11.83 0.77
CA VAL A 268 -12.44 11.43 2.08
C VAL A 268 -13.93 11.14 1.98
N VAL A 269 -14.28 9.85 1.89
CA VAL A 269 -15.66 9.40 1.73
C VAL A 269 -16.39 9.22 3.06
N LYS A 270 -15.66 9.07 4.17
CA LYS A 270 -16.22 8.96 5.52
C LYS A 270 -15.25 9.54 6.55
N ASN A 271 -15.73 10.27 7.57
CA ASN A 271 -14.88 10.84 8.60
C ASN A 271 -15.54 10.86 9.99
N GLU A 272 -15.85 9.69 10.56
CA GLU A 272 -16.43 9.61 11.91
C GLU A 272 -15.42 9.89 13.03
N ILE A 273 -14.11 9.75 12.75
CA ILE A 273 -13.06 10.09 13.72
C ILE A 273 -13.03 11.61 13.95
N GLY A 274 -13.45 12.42 12.97
CA GLY A 274 -13.42 13.88 13.06
C GLY A 274 -12.03 14.47 12.75
N VAL A 275 -11.25 13.81 11.90
CA VAL A 275 -9.90 14.30 11.51
C VAL A 275 -10.04 15.56 10.66
N SER A 276 -9.32 16.64 10.98
CA SER A 276 -9.31 17.88 10.17
C SER A 276 -8.60 17.68 8.82
N SER A 277 -8.84 18.57 7.85
CA SER A 277 -8.20 18.49 6.51
C SER A 277 -6.68 18.46 6.61
N ASN A 278 -6.10 19.38 7.38
CA ASN A 278 -4.66 19.43 7.60
C ASN A 278 -4.14 18.13 8.25
N ALA A 279 -4.87 17.58 9.22
CA ALA A 279 -4.46 16.35 9.89
C ALA A 279 -4.51 15.13 8.95
N ILE A 280 -5.53 14.98 8.10
CA ILE A 280 -5.55 13.84 7.16
C ILE A 280 -4.48 13.98 6.08
N GLN A 281 -4.19 15.20 5.63
CA GLN A 281 -3.14 15.47 4.65
C GLN A 281 -1.75 15.15 5.22
N ASP A 282 -1.47 15.56 6.46
CA ASP A 282 -0.22 15.25 7.18
C ASP A 282 -0.08 13.75 7.48
N ILE A 283 -1.15 13.11 7.98
CA ILE A 283 -1.16 11.65 8.18
C ILE A 283 -0.89 10.92 6.85
N THR A 284 -1.53 11.34 5.76
CA THR A 284 -1.32 10.75 4.43
C THR A 284 0.12 10.90 3.96
N GLN A 285 0.71 12.09 4.13
CA GLN A 285 2.11 12.35 3.82
C GLN A 285 3.01 11.40 4.60
N ARG A 286 2.87 11.36 5.94
CA ARG A 286 3.71 10.53 6.81
C ARG A 286 3.57 9.05 6.49
N LEU A 287 2.36 8.57 6.21
CA LEU A 287 2.13 7.19 5.75
C LEU A 287 2.88 6.88 4.45
N CYS A 288 3.10 7.84 3.55
CA CYS A 288 3.92 7.60 2.34
C CYS A 288 5.41 7.40 2.66
N TYR A 289 5.87 7.74 3.86
CA TYR A 289 7.24 7.55 4.33
C TYR A 289 7.39 6.34 5.26
N THR A 290 6.34 5.55 5.49
CA THR A 290 6.41 4.28 6.23
C THR A 290 6.58 3.05 5.33
N TYR A 291 6.81 3.24 4.02
CA TYR A 291 7.01 2.14 3.09
C TYR A 291 8.39 1.50 3.29
N VAL A 292 8.44 0.43 4.07
CA VAL A 292 9.67 -0.21 4.57
C VAL A 292 10.60 -0.79 3.50
N ARG A 293 10.18 -0.80 2.22
CA ARG A 293 10.98 -1.32 1.10
C ARG A 293 11.70 -0.21 0.32
N ALA A 294 11.59 1.05 0.74
CA ALA A 294 12.27 2.19 0.14
C ALA A 294 12.79 3.14 1.24
N THR A 295 13.80 3.93 0.92
CA THR A 295 14.35 4.97 1.81
C THR A 295 13.87 6.37 1.43
N LEU A 296 12.79 6.46 0.66
CA LEU A 296 12.20 7.69 0.13
C LEU A 296 10.67 7.56 0.17
N GLY A 297 9.98 8.70 0.24
CA GLY A 297 8.52 8.76 0.15
C GLY A 297 8.00 8.10 -1.13
N VAL A 298 7.01 7.21 -1.00
CA VAL A 298 6.33 6.59 -2.13
C VAL A 298 5.19 7.45 -2.65
N SER A 299 4.72 7.15 -3.86
CA SER A 299 3.79 8.02 -4.61
C SER A 299 2.35 8.06 -4.08
N TYR A 300 1.99 7.17 -3.16
CA TYR A 300 0.68 7.16 -2.51
C TYR A 300 0.76 6.40 -1.18
N ALA A 301 -0.24 6.56 -0.32
CA ALA A 301 -0.24 6.04 1.04
C ALA A 301 0.17 4.56 1.13
N SER A 302 1.17 4.26 1.96
CA SER A 302 1.73 2.91 2.10
C SER A 302 0.72 1.79 2.39
N PRO A 303 -0.36 1.99 3.18
CA PRO A 303 -1.37 0.96 3.38
C PRO A 303 -1.95 0.44 2.07
N ALA A 304 -2.36 1.34 1.17
CA ALA A 304 -2.85 0.98 -0.16
C ALA A 304 -1.74 0.36 -1.02
N TYR A 305 -0.51 0.85 -0.91
CA TYR A 305 0.63 0.28 -1.63
C TYR A 305 0.90 -1.17 -1.21
N TYR A 306 0.83 -1.48 0.09
CA TYR A 306 0.96 -2.85 0.57
C TYR A 306 -0.16 -3.76 0.08
N ALA A 307 -1.40 -3.26 -0.04
CA ALA A 307 -2.50 -4.00 -0.64
C ALA A 307 -2.25 -4.31 -2.12
N ASP A 308 -1.80 -3.33 -2.92
CA ASP A 308 -1.39 -3.52 -4.33
C ASP A 308 -0.31 -4.61 -4.45
N ARG A 309 0.72 -4.56 -3.59
CA ARG A 309 1.76 -5.61 -3.57
C ARG A 309 1.23 -6.99 -3.18
N LEU A 310 0.21 -7.05 -2.33
CA LEU A 310 -0.40 -8.31 -1.95
C LEU A 310 -1.32 -8.84 -3.06
N CYS A 311 -2.02 -7.98 -3.79
CA CYS A 311 -2.74 -8.29 -5.02
C CYS A 311 -1.80 -8.86 -6.09
N GLU A 312 -0.68 -8.18 -6.37
CA GLU A 312 0.37 -8.66 -7.29
C GLU A 312 0.89 -10.05 -6.88
N ARG A 313 1.07 -10.27 -5.57
CA ARG A 313 1.48 -11.57 -5.05
C ARG A 313 0.38 -12.63 -5.20
N GLY A 314 -0.87 -12.28 -4.93
CA GLY A 314 -2.00 -13.16 -5.16
C GLY A 314 -2.09 -13.61 -6.61
N ARG A 315 -1.86 -12.69 -7.56
CA ARG A 315 -1.85 -12.98 -9.01
C ARG A 315 -0.72 -13.91 -9.43
N CYS A 316 0.36 -13.91 -8.65
CA CYS A 316 1.55 -14.71 -8.88
C CYS A 316 1.35 -16.19 -8.50
N TYR A 317 0.39 -16.48 -7.60
CA TYR A 317 0.04 -17.82 -7.11
C TYR A 317 -1.07 -18.50 -7.93
#